data_AF-A0A1X7M3F7-F1
#
_entry.id   AF-A0A1X7M3F7-F1
#
_cell.length_a   1.000
_cell.length_b   1.000
_cell.length_c   1.000
_cell.angle_alpha   90.00
_cell.angle_beta   90.00
_cell.angle_gamma   90.00
#
_symmetry.space_group_name_H-M   'P 1'
#
loop_
_entity.id
_entity.type
_entity.pdbx_description
1 polymer ?
#
loop_
_entity_poly.entity_id
_entity_poly.type
_entity_poly.pdbx_seq_one_letter_code
_entity_poly.pdbx_strand_id
1 'polypeptide(L)'
;MTDVPENNDAHRDVTPRHRATSHRSVTHPPGMPLPFSASRRAWVLGSCAAAAALAFAGASRPSSWLSWISPAFADTPPAGGGLDAFLALSQRLTGRSSFDAVLGKRVYDALGHSNSQFAQNVAALNTWLQAHGGVPSDTVTQALQTDQPALAKSVDAIMRAWYLGLVGDAPHIEVVAYEKALMFEPVSDVLTIPSYCRDVPFYWTQKPASA
;
A
#
# COMPACT_ATOMS: atom_id res chain seq x y z
N MET A 1 23.44 -11.35 -47.81
CA MET A 1 22.29 -11.80 -46.98
C MET A 1 21.44 -12.63 -47.91
N THR A 2 21.58 -13.95 -47.87
CA THR A 2 20.88 -14.91 -48.75
C THR A 2 19.62 -15.36 -48.03
N ASP A 3 18.46 -15.13 -48.65
CA ASP A 3 17.16 -15.55 -48.15
C ASP A 3 17.05 -17.08 -48.12
N VAL A 4 16.63 -17.61 -46.98
CA VAL A 4 16.28 -19.02 -46.76
C VAL A 4 14.75 -19.13 -46.81
N PRO A 5 14.16 -19.98 -47.67
CA PRO A 5 12.71 -20.15 -47.68
C PRO A 5 12.24 -21.03 -46.51
N GLU A 6 11.25 -20.54 -45.77
CA GLU A 6 10.61 -21.20 -44.64
C GLU A 6 9.63 -22.28 -45.13
N ASN A 7 9.82 -23.51 -44.66
CA ASN A 7 9.00 -24.67 -44.99
C ASN A 7 7.77 -24.72 -44.05
N ASN A 8 6.60 -24.37 -44.57
CA ASN A 8 5.33 -24.39 -43.85
C ASN A 8 4.55 -25.68 -44.13
N ASP A 9 4.93 -26.78 -43.46
CA ASP A 9 4.14 -28.02 -43.46
C ASP A 9 4.22 -28.68 -42.08
N ALA A 10 3.28 -28.34 -41.22
CA ALA A 10 3.00 -29.07 -39.98
C ALA A 10 1.52 -28.95 -39.59
N HIS A 11 0.61 -29.40 -40.46
CA HIS A 11 -0.75 -29.70 -40.05
C HIS A 11 -0.76 -31.02 -39.26
N ARG A 12 -0.76 -30.93 -37.92
CA ARG A 12 -1.09 -32.05 -37.03
C ARG A 12 -2.61 -32.16 -36.91
N ASP A 13 -3.15 -33.24 -37.46
CA ASP A 13 -4.53 -33.69 -37.23
C ASP A 13 -4.75 -33.97 -35.73
N VAL A 14 -5.66 -33.21 -35.12
CA VAL A 14 -6.15 -33.46 -33.75
C VAL A 14 -7.62 -33.83 -33.85
N THR A 15 -7.90 -35.12 -33.69
CA THR A 15 -9.26 -35.67 -33.66
C THR A 15 -9.96 -35.28 -32.34
N PRO A 16 -11.16 -34.68 -32.35
CA PRO A 16 -11.84 -34.34 -31.10
C PRO A 16 -12.58 -35.56 -30.53
N ARG A 17 -12.27 -35.92 -29.27
CA ARG A 17 -13.05 -36.89 -28.49
C ARG A 17 -14.39 -36.27 -28.09
N HIS A 18 -15.49 -36.96 -28.43
CA HIS A 18 -16.85 -36.64 -27.98
C HIS A 18 -16.95 -36.64 -26.44
N ARG A 19 -17.33 -35.50 -25.87
CA ARG A 19 -17.70 -35.35 -24.46
C ARG A 19 -19.21 -35.55 -24.32
N ALA A 20 -19.61 -36.60 -23.62
CA ALA A 20 -21.02 -36.86 -23.30
C ALA A 20 -21.54 -35.84 -22.26
N THR A 21 -22.60 -35.12 -22.61
CA THR A 21 -23.37 -34.25 -21.72
C THR A 21 -24.43 -35.07 -20.98
N SER A 22 -24.34 -35.14 -19.65
CA SER A 22 -25.39 -35.68 -18.79
C SER A 22 -26.24 -34.52 -18.27
N HIS A 23 -27.47 -34.40 -18.78
CA HIS A 23 -28.45 -33.42 -18.28
C HIS A 23 -29.24 -34.05 -17.13
N ARG A 24 -29.04 -33.54 -15.91
CA ARG A 24 -29.87 -33.90 -14.75
C ARG A 24 -31.01 -32.90 -14.63
N SER A 25 -32.21 -33.31 -15.04
CA SER A 25 -33.44 -32.57 -14.84
C SER A 25 -33.85 -32.62 -13.37
N VAL A 26 -33.96 -31.47 -12.71
CA VAL A 26 -34.53 -31.33 -11.36
C VAL A 26 -35.93 -30.73 -11.50
N THR A 27 -36.95 -31.53 -11.23
CA THR A 27 -38.36 -31.12 -11.13
C THR A 27 -38.65 -30.52 -9.75
N HIS A 28 -39.11 -29.26 -9.71
CA HIS A 28 -39.66 -28.62 -8.51
C HIS A 28 -41.19 -28.76 -8.50
N PRO A 29 -41.83 -29.18 -7.39
CA PRO A 29 -43.25 -28.96 -7.17
C PRO A 29 -43.53 -27.62 -6.46
N PRO A 30 -44.68 -26.96 -6.72
CA PRO A 30 -44.99 -25.65 -6.16
C PRO A 30 -45.81 -25.73 -4.85
N GLY A 31 -45.59 -24.74 -3.97
CA GLY A 31 -46.65 -24.17 -3.12
C GLY A 31 -46.73 -24.62 -1.66
N MET A 32 -46.20 -23.80 -0.75
CA MET A 32 -46.90 -23.42 0.50
C MET A 32 -46.22 -22.19 1.15
N PRO A 33 -46.98 -21.15 1.55
CA PRO A 33 -46.43 -19.99 2.26
C PRO A 33 -46.34 -20.29 3.77
N LEU A 34 -45.19 -19.98 4.37
CA LEU A 34 -45.02 -20.03 5.83
C LEU A 34 -45.26 -18.63 6.44
N PRO A 35 -46.04 -18.54 7.54
CA PRO A 35 -46.40 -17.27 8.15
C PRO A 35 -45.23 -16.62 8.89
N PHE A 36 -45.09 -15.31 8.72
CA PHE A 36 -44.18 -14.48 9.50
C PHE A 36 -44.65 -14.41 10.96
N SER A 37 -43.91 -15.06 11.87
CA SER A 37 -44.12 -14.96 13.31
C SER A 37 -43.57 -13.63 13.83
N ALA A 38 -44.43 -12.61 13.87
CA ALA A 38 -44.20 -11.32 14.53
C ALA A 38 -44.26 -11.48 16.07
N SER A 39 -43.17 -11.98 16.68
CA SER A 39 -43.11 -12.16 18.14
C SER A 39 -41.70 -11.98 18.71
N ARG A 40 -40.95 -10.98 18.24
CA ARG A 40 -39.62 -10.62 18.80
C ARG A 40 -39.35 -9.11 18.77
N ARG A 41 -40.37 -8.28 19.04
CA ARG A 41 -40.19 -6.80 19.13
C ARG A 41 -40.68 -6.19 20.45
N ALA A 42 -41.02 -7.00 21.44
CA ALA A 42 -41.68 -6.51 22.65
C ALA A 42 -40.83 -6.54 23.94
N TRP A 43 -39.53 -6.84 23.88
CA TRP A 43 -38.73 -7.01 25.11
C TRP A 43 -37.30 -6.49 25.02
N VAL A 44 -37.08 -5.22 24.66
CA VAL A 44 -35.84 -4.49 25.06
C VAL A 44 -36.12 -2.99 25.21
N LEU A 45 -37.24 -2.62 25.83
CA LEU A 45 -37.46 -1.25 26.31
C LEU A 45 -37.80 -1.31 27.79
N GLY A 46 -36.79 -1.08 28.62
CA GLY A 46 -36.98 -0.84 30.05
C GLY A 46 -36.02 -1.63 30.92
N SER A 47 -34.82 -1.09 31.14
CA SER A 47 -34.04 -1.27 32.37
C SER A 47 -32.87 -0.27 32.40
N CYS A 48 -33.21 0.94 32.85
CA CYS A 48 -32.46 1.81 33.76
C CYS A 48 -30.97 2.12 33.51
N ALA A 49 -30.74 3.40 33.21
CA ALA A 49 -29.53 4.13 33.50
C ALA A 49 -29.26 4.20 35.02
N ALA A 50 -28.00 3.97 35.41
CA ALA A 50 -27.22 4.64 36.48
C ALA A 50 -26.26 3.66 37.17
N ALA A 51 -24.97 3.71 36.78
CA ALA A 51 -23.84 3.45 37.67
C ALA A 51 -22.56 3.93 36.97
N ALA A 52 -22.28 5.23 37.08
CA ALA A 52 -20.96 5.75 36.86
C ALA A 52 -20.11 5.52 38.12
N ALA A 53 -18.83 5.26 37.89
CA ALA A 53 -17.69 5.26 38.82
C ALA A 53 -17.28 3.91 39.45
N LEU A 54 -15.95 3.71 39.40
CA LEU A 54 -15.09 2.66 39.98
C LEU A 54 -15.04 1.36 39.13
N ALA A 55 -13.89 0.87 38.65
CA ALA A 55 -12.54 0.99 39.17
C ALA A 55 -11.46 0.81 38.08
N PHE A 56 -10.47 1.70 38.11
CA PHE A 56 -9.09 1.41 37.74
C PHE A 56 -8.55 0.34 38.69
N ALA A 57 -8.25 -0.86 38.20
CA ALA A 57 -7.21 -1.80 38.66
C ALA A 57 -7.53 -3.21 38.15
N GLY A 58 -6.89 -3.62 37.06
CA GLY A 58 -7.08 -4.98 36.51
C GLY A 58 -6.36 -5.23 35.18
N ALA A 59 -5.16 -4.66 34.99
CA ALA A 59 -4.34 -4.91 33.81
C ALA A 59 -3.39 -6.09 34.06
N SER A 60 -3.93 -7.31 34.03
CA SER A 60 -3.14 -8.54 33.86
C SER A 60 -3.99 -9.68 33.30
N ARG A 61 -4.58 -9.42 32.12
CA ARG A 61 -5.01 -10.49 31.20
C ARG A 61 -4.51 -10.12 29.80
N PRO A 62 -3.76 -11.00 29.11
CA PRO A 62 -3.30 -10.71 27.75
C PRO A 62 -4.50 -10.80 26.81
N SER A 63 -5.08 -9.65 26.50
CA SER A 63 -6.04 -9.46 25.44
C SER A 63 -5.34 -9.63 24.08
N SER A 64 -5.17 -10.89 23.67
CA SER A 64 -4.63 -11.35 22.37
C SER A 64 -5.54 -11.00 21.17
N TRP A 65 -6.47 -10.07 21.31
CA TRP A 65 -7.44 -9.71 20.26
C TRP A 65 -7.33 -8.25 19.80
N LEU A 66 -6.32 -7.50 20.28
CA LEU A 66 -6.06 -6.12 19.88
C LEU A 66 -4.68 -5.91 19.23
N SER A 67 -4.14 -6.92 18.54
CA SER A 67 -2.87 -6.84 17.78
C SER A 67 -2.96 -6.07 16.44
N TRP A 68 -4.09 -5.42 16.16
CA TRP A 68 -4.41 -4.78 14.88
C TRP A 68 -4.40 -3.25 14.97
N ILE A 69 -4.26 -2.69 16.18
CA ILE A 69 -4.02 -1.26 16.37
C ILE A 69 -2.51 -1.08 16.50
N SER A 70 -1.84 -0.87 15.36
CA SER A 70 -0.46 -0.39 15.36
C SER A 70 -0.39 0.88 16.21
N PRO A 71 0.59 1.01 17.12
CA PRO A 71 0.70 2.21 17.93
C PRO A 71 0.88 3.42 16.99
N ALA A 72 0.09 4.47 17.23
CA ALA A 72 0.36 5.77 16.65
C ALA A 72 1.78 6.17 17.07
N PHE A 73 2.64 6.50 16.11
CA PHE A 73 4.04 6.86 16.34
C PHE A 73 4.13 8.11 17.22
N ALA A 74 4.18 7.91 18.54
CA ALA A 74 4.56 8.92 19.52
C ALA A 74 6.08 8.95 19.71
N ASP A 75 6.84 8.75 18.63
CA ASP A 75 8.29 8.84 18.64
C ASP A 75 8.68 10.27 18.24
N THR A 76 9.55 10.92 19.00
CA THR A 76 10.05 12.25 18.62
C THR A 76 11.08 12.03 17.51
N PRO A 77 10.86 12.55 16.28
CA PRO A 77 11.81 12.32 15.20
C PRO A 77 13.17 12.93 15.57
N PRO A 78 14.28 12.35 15.08
CA PRO A 78 15.62 12.87 15.33
C PRO A 78 15.71 14.36 15.02
N ALA A 79 16.43 15.10 15.86
CA ALA A 79 16.57 16.54 15.70
C ALA A 79 17.34 16.90 14.42
N GLY A 80 16.99 18.04 13.82
CA GLY A 80 17.63 18.55 12.61
C GLY A 80 17.14 17.89 11.34
N GLY A 81 17.98 17.94 10.31
CA GLY A 81 17.64 17.55 8.93
C GLY A 81 18.48 16.42 8.36
N GLY A 82 19.29 15.75 9.19
CA GLY A 82 20.23 14.71 8.75
C GLY A 82 19.54 13.42 8.30
N LEU A 83 20.35 12.44 7.89
CA LEU A 83 19.88 11.16 7.36
C LEU A 83 18.85 10.47 8.28
N ASP A 84 19.09 10.41 9.58
CA ASP A 84 18.17 9.75 10.52
C ASP A 84 16.81 10.47 10.59
N ALA A 85 16.81 11.80 10.58
CA ALA A 85 15.59 12.61 10.54
C ALA A 85 14.83 12.43 9.23
N PHE A 86 15.54 12.29 8.11
CA PHE A 86 14.95 11.97 6.81
C PHE A 86 14.34 10.57 6.77
N LEU A 87 15.00 9.55 7.34
CA LEU A 87 14.45 8.20 7.40
C LEU A 87 13.20 8.14 8.26
N ALA A 88 13.20 8.81 9.42
CA ALA A 88 12.01 8.94 10.27
C ALA A 88 10.86 9.65 9.54
N LEU A 89 11.15 10.73 8.82
CA LEU A 89 10.17 11.44 7.98
C LEU A 89 9.61 10.51 6.89
N SER A 90 10.47 9.78 6.20
CA SER A 90 10.10 8.85 5.13
C SER A 90 9.19 7.74 5.63
N GLN A 91 9.44 7.21 6.84
CA GLN A 91 8.58 6.18 7.45
C GLN A 91 7.16 6.70 7.68
N ARG A 92 7.03 7.94 8.18
CA ARG A 92 5.72 8.58 8.39
C ARG A 92 4.97 8.85 7.09
N LEU A 93 5.66 9.37 6.08
CA LEU A 93 5.05 9.70 4.80
C LEU A 93 4.61 8.46 4.01
N THR A 94 5.38 7.36 4.09
CA THR A 94 5.11 6.14 3.32
C THR A 94 4.35 5.07 4.10
N GLY A 95 4.22 5.21 5.42
CA GLY A 95 3.66 4.18 6.29
C GLY A 95 4.55 2.95 6.47
N ARG A 96 5.80 2.98 6.01
CA ARG A 96 6.75 1.85 6.14
C ARG A 96 7.44 1.87 7.50
N SER A 97 7.74 0.68 8.03
CA SER A 97 8.45 0.51 9.30
C SER A 97 9.95 0.76 9.21
N SER A 98 10.55 0.56 8.03
CA SER A 98 12.00 0.61 7.85
C SER A 98 12.39 0.78 6.38
N PHE A 99 13.62 1.25 6.16
CA PHE A 99 14.25 1.36 4.85
C PHE A 99 15.63 0.71 4.87
N ASP A 100 16.07 0.23 3.70
CA ASP A 100 17.46 -0.18 3.50
C ASP A 100 18.40 1.01 3.73
N ALA A 101 19.44 0.83 4.55
CA ALA A 101 20.31 1.92 4.97
C ALA A 101 21.14 2.50 3.82
N VAL A 102 21.59 1.64 2.88
CA VAL A 102 22.41 2.07 1.73
C VAL A 102 21.56 2.87 0.75
N LEU A 103 20.36 2.36 0.44
CA LEU A 103 19.41 3.06 -0.41
C LEU A 103 18.94 4.36 0.23
N GLY A 104 18.63 4.35 1.53
CA GLY A 104 18.22 5.53 2.28
C GLY A 104 19.26 6.64 2.21
N LYS A 105 20.54 6.32 2.39
CA LYS A 105 21.64 7.27 2.23
C LYS A 105 21.72 7.81 0.79
N ARG A 106 21.63 6.94 -0.22
CA ARG A 106 21.66 7.37 -1.63
C ARG A 106 20.54 8.36 -1.95
N VAL A 107 19.31 8.05 -1.53
CA VAL A 107 18.14 8.91 -1.76
C VAL A 107 18.33 10.26 -1.06
N TYR A 108 18.79 10.26 0.19
CA TYR A 108 19.07 11.47 0.94
C TYR A 108 20.11 12.36 0.25
N ASP A 109 21.24 11.77 -0.15
CA ASP A 109 22.33 12.50 -0.82
C ASP A 109 21.86 13.09 -2.16
N ALA A 110 21.14 12.31 -2.98
CA ALA A 110 20.60 12.78 -4.26
C ALA A 110 19.60 13.94 -4.10
N LEU A 111 18.69 13.84 -3.12
CA LEU A 111 17.73 14.92 -2.82
C LEU A 111 18.45 16.18 -2.31
N GLY A 112 19.50 16.02 -1.49
CA GLY A 112 20.36 17.10 -1.04
C GLY A 112 21.13 17.79 -2.17
N HIS A 113 21.60 17.03 -3.16
CA HIS A 113 22.22 17.59 -4.37
C HIS A 113 21.20 18.33 -5.25
N SER A 114 19.98 17.81 -5.37
CA SER A 114 18.92 18.43 -6.17
C SER A 114 18.35 19.70 -5.52
N ASN A 115 18.43 19.83 -4.19
CA ASN A 115 17.91 20.98 -3.46
C ASN A 115 18.79 21.29 -2.25
N SER A 116 19.50 22.41 -2.29
CA SER A 116 20.40 22.85 -1.20
C SER A 116 19.68 23.15 0.12
N GLN A 117 18.36 23.36 0.10
CA GLN A 117 17.52 23.55 1.30
C GLN A 117 16.93 22.24 1.85
N PHE A 118 17.27 21.09 1.25
CA PHE A 118 16.61 19.83 1.56
C PHE A 118 16.69 19.45 3.04
N ALA A 119 17.87 19.56 3.66
CA ALA A 119 18.02 19.24 5.08
C ALA A 119 17.17 20.16 5.98
N GLN A 120 17.12 21.47 5.68
CA GLN A 120 16.25 22.40 6.41
C GLN A 120 14.77 22.05 6.23
N ASN A 121 14.38 21.66 5.02
CA ASN A 121 13.01 21.24 4.72
C ASN A 121 12.64 19.94 5.45
N VAL A 122 13.55 18.98 5.57
CA VAL A 122 13.35 17.76 6.37
C VAL A 122 13.09 18.12 7.85
N ALA A 123 13.90 19.01 8.42
CA ALA A 123 13.72 19.47 9.80
C ALA A 123 12.36 20.17 10.00
N ALA A 124 12.00 21.05 9.07
CA ALA A 124 10.73 21.78 9.09
C ALA A 124 9.53 20.83 8.94
N LEU A 125 9.60 19.85 8.04
CA LEU A 125 8.56 18.84 7.83
C LEU A 125 8.36 17.97 9.08
N ASN A 126 9.45 17.52 9.71
CA ASN A 126 9.36 16.76 10.96
C ASN A 126 8.73 17.58 12.10
N THR A 127 9.01 18.89 12.16
CA THR A 127 8.38 19.80 13.13
C THR A 127 6.91 19.99 12.81
N TRP A 128 6.57 20.21 11.54
CA TRP A 128 5.21 20.39 11.09
C TRP A 128 4.34 19.15 11.39
N LEU A 129 4.84 17.95 11.10
CA LEU A 129 4.13 16.69 11.37
C LEU A 129 3.93 16.43 12.87
N GLN A 130 4.83 16.91 13.74
CA GLN A 130 4.63 16.85 15.19
C GLN A 130 3.49 17.78 15.63
N ALA A 131 3.42 18.99 15.09
CA ALA A 131 2.36 19.96 15.41
C ALA A 131 1.00 19.58 14.82
N HIS A 132 0.98 18.81 13.73
CA HIS A 132 -0.23 18.41 12.99
C HIS A 132 -0.48 16.90 13.09
N GLY A 133 -0.17 16.30 14.25
CA GLY A 133 -0.40 14.88 14.50
C GLY A 133 -1.85 14.49 14.18
N GLY A 134 -2.01 13.50 13.29
CA GLY A 134 -3.32 13.03 12.82
C GLY A 134 -3.65 13.37 11.37
N VAL A 135 -2.87 14.22 10.69
CA VAL A 135 -3.00 14.42 9.24
C VAL A 135 -2.61 13.10 8.52
N PRO A 136 -3.52 12.50 7.73
CA PRO A 136 -3.21 11.34 6.91
C PRO A 136 -2.09 11.64 5.91
N SER A 137 -1.16 10.70 5.71
CA SER A 137 0.04 10.92 4.89
C SER A 137 -0.28 11.31 3.44
N ASP A 138 -1.40 10.84 2.90
CA ASP A 138 -1.92 11.15 1.56
C ASP A 138 -2.44 12.60 1.41
N THR A 139 -2.67 13.29 2.52
CA THR A 139 -3.17 14.68 2.53
C THR A 139 -2.11 15.73 2.90
N VAL A 140 -0.89 15.30 3.30
CA VAL A 140 0.18 16.20 3.76
C VAL A 140 0.58 17.23 2.70
N THR A 141 0.77 16.81 1.44
CA THR A 141 1.09 17.75 0.35
C THR A 141 0.00 18.82 0.21
N GLN A 142 -1.27 18.41 0.20
CA GLN A 142 -2.41 19.35 0.08
C GLN A 142 -2.47 20.32 1.26
N ALA A 143 -2.26 19.83 2.48
CA ALA A 143 -2.25 20.65 3.69
C ALA A 143 -1.13 21.71 3.68
N LEU A 144 0.03 21.38 3.07
CA LEU A 144 1.16 22.29 2.96
C LEU A 144 1.05 23.24 1.77
N GLN A 145 0.25 22.92 0.75
CA GLN A 145 0.29 23.60 -0.55
C GLN A 145 0.02 25.11 -0.47
N THR A 146 -0.89 25.52 0.42
CA THR A 146 -1.29 26.94 0.56
C THR A 146 -0.28 27.73 1.39
N ASP A 147 0.12 27.21 2.54
CA ASP A 147 0.89 27.98 3.53
C ASP A 147 2.40 27.77 3.39
N GLN A 148 2.82 26.59 2.92
CA GLN A 148 4.22 26.16 2.89
C GLN A 148 4.54 25.40 1.58
N PRO A 149 4.36 26.03 0.40
CA PRO A 149 4.50 25.35 -0.90
C PRO A 149 5.89 24.75 -1.15
N ALA A 150 6.95 25.31 -0.55
CA ALA A 150 8.30 24.74 -0.62
C ALA A 150 8.41 23.40 0.12
N LEU A 151 7.69 23.24 1.24
CA LEU A 151 7.61 21.97 1.97
C LEU A 151 6.74 20.97 1.22
N ALA A 152 5.61 21.40 0.64
CA ALA A 152 4.80 20.57 -0.24
C ALA A 152 5.63 19.97 -1.39
N LYS A 153 6.40 20.82 -2.09
CA LYS A 153 7.34 20.37 -3.13
C LYS A 153 8.38 19.37 -2.61
N SER A 154 8.85 19.55 -1.37
CA SER A 154 9.80 18.62 -0.75
C SER A 154 9.17 17.27 -0.44
N VAL A 155 7.91 17.24 0.03
CA VAL A 155 7.14 15.99 0.20
C VAL A 155 6.98 15.27 -1.13
N ASP A 156 6.60 15.99 -2.19
CA ASP A 156 6.46 15.40 -3.53
C ASP A 156 7.77 14.81 -4.05
N ALA A 157 8.90 15.51 -3.85
CA ALA A 157 10.22 15.02 -4.23
C ALA A 157 10.61 13.76 -3.45
N ILE A 158 10.34 13.72 -2.13
CA ILE A 158 10.60 12.54 -1.29
C ILE A 158 9.74 11.35 -1.75
N MET A 159 8.44 11.56 -1.95
CA MET A 159 7.52 10.51 -2.38
C MET A 159 7.88 9.99 -3.78
N ARG A 160 8.24 10.89 -4.71
CA ARG A 160 8.71 10.51 -6.04
C ARG A 160 10.01 9.71 -6.00
N ALA A 161 10.97 10.08 -5.15
CA ALA A 161 12.21 9.34 -4.98
C ALA A 161 11.97 7.91 -4.46
N TRP A 162 11.05 7.75 -3.51
CA TRP A 162 10.75 6.42 -2.95
C TRP A 162 9.90 5.57 -3.88
N TYR A 163 8.80 6.11 -4.43
CA TYR A 163 7.86 5.32 -5.22
C TYR A 163 8.32 5.09 -6.64
N LEU A 164 8.98 6.07 -7.28
CA LEU A 164 9.44 5.96 -8.66
C LEU A 164 10.94 5.72 -8.79
N GLY A 165 11.71 5.93 -7.72
CA GLY A 165 13.16 5.83 -7.79
C GLY A 165 13.83 6.99 -8.54
N LEU A 166 13.15 8.14 -8.64
CA LEU A 166 13.59 9.30 -9.43
C LEU A 166 13.79 10.54 -8.56
N VAL A 167 14.90 11.24 -8.75
CA VAL A 167 15.21 12.52 -8.10
C VAL A 167 15.47 13.60 -9.16
N GLY A 168 15.07 14.84 -8.86
CA GLY A 168 15.23 15.97 -9.77
C GLY A 168 14.11 16.11 -10.79
N ASP A 169 14.18 17.16 -11.59
CA ASP A 169 13.17 17.52 -12.58
C ASP A 169 13.79 17.52 -13.98
N ALA A 170 12.96 17.31 -15.01
CA ALA A 170 13.43 17.35 -16.38
C ALA A 170 14.12 18.71 -16.68
N PRO A 171 15.25 18.71 -17.42
CA PRO A 171 15.89 17.57 -18.09
C PRO A 171 16.90 16.78 -17.24
N HIS A 172 17.07 17.11 -15.95
CA HIS A 172 18.09 16.53 -15.07
C HIS A 172 17.45 15.62 -14.02
N ILE A 173 17.20 14.36 -14.41
CA ILE A 173 16.62 13.34 -13.53
C ILE A 173 17.68 12.28 -13.22
N GLU A 174 17.85 11.99 -11.94
CA GLU A 174 18.69 10.89 -11.45
C GLU A 174 17.82 9.68 -11.09
N VAL A 175 18.25 8.48 -11.52
CA VAL A 175 17.62 7.21 -11.13
C VAL A 175 18.37 6.64 -9.93
N VAL A 176 17.77 6.73 -8.75
CA VAL A 176 18.37 6.26 -7.49
C VAL A 176 17.99 4.81 -7.17
N ALA A 177 16.82 4.36 -7.65
CA ALA A 177 16.33 2.99 -7.51
C ALA A 177 15.53 2.58 -8.75
N TYR A 178 15.56 1.29 -9.08
CA TYR A 178 14.66 0.68 -10.07
C TYR A 178 13.90 -0.48 -9.45
N GLU A 179 14.61 -1.59 -9.17
CA GLU A 179 14.01 -2.78 -8.54
C GLU A 179 13.41 -2.49 -7.15
N LYS A 180 14.04 -1.58 -6.39
CA LYS A 180 13.64 -1.23 -5.02
C LYS A 180 12.65 -0.06 -4.95
N ALA A 181 12.11 0.41 -6.07
CA ALA A 181 11.09 1.46 -6.08
C ALA A 181 9.79 0.94 -5.43
N LEU A 182 9.22 1.71 -4.50
CA LEU A 182 8.13 1.22 -3.65
C LEU A 182 6.86 0.89 -4.42
N MET A 183 6.63 1.47 -5.60
CA MET A 183 5.42 1.22 -6.39
C MET A 183 5.26 -0.24 -6.83
N PHE A 184 6.35 -1.01 -6.89
CA PHE A 184 6.30 -2.40 -7.35
C PHE A 184 5.89 -3.39 -6.26
N GLU A 185 6.12 -3.07 -4.98
CA GLU A 185 5.89 -4.02 -3.89
C GLU A 185 4.40 -4.40 -3.72
N PRO A 186 3.45 -3.45 -3.72
CA PRO A 186 2.02 -3.75 -3.56
C PRO A 186 1.41 -4.62 -4.67
N VAL A 187 2.09 -4.75 -5.81
CA VAL A 187 1.59 -5.50 -6.98
C VAL A 187 2.47 -6.69 -7.34
N SER A 188 3.47 -7.00 -6.51
CA SER A 188 4.50 -8.01 -6.80
C SER A 188 3.95 -9.45 -6.88
N ASP A 189 2.80 -9.71 -6.28
CA ASP A 189 2.09 -10.98 -6.36
C ASP A 189 1.55 -11.25 -7.77
N VAL A 190 1.21 -10.22 -8.54
CA VAL A 190 0.64 -10.32 -9.89
C VAL A 190 1.57 -9.82 -10.99
N LEU A 191 2.22 -8.68 -10.79
CA LEU A 191 3.02 -7.99 -11.81
C LEU A 191 4.52 -8.22 -11.59
N THR A 192 5.24 -8.49 -12.67
CA THR A 192 6.70 -8.48 -12.66
C THR A 192 7.23 -7.08 -12.94
N ILE A 193 8.34 -6.70 -12.30
CA ILE A 193 9.07 -5.48 -12.63
C ILE A 193 9.54 -5.57 -14.10
N PRO A 194 9.35 -4.53 -14.93
CA PRO A 194 9.78 -4.59 -16.33
C PRO A 194 11.27 -4.93 -16.45
N SER A 195 11.64 -5.65 -17.52
CA SER A 195 12.98 -6.24 -17.75
C SER A 195 13.41 -7.38 -16.80
N TYR A 196 12.63 -7.69 -15.75
CA TYR A 196 12.85 -8.88 -14.91
C TYR A 196 11.92 -10.02 -15.35
N CYS A 197 12.44 -11.25 -15.33
CA CYS A 197 11.64 -12.45 -15.54
C CYS A 197 11.09 -12.96 -14.20
N ARG A 198 9.91 -13.58 -14.23
CA ARG A 198 9.38 -14.37 -13.13
C ARG A 198 9.74 -15.84 -13.35
N ASP A 199 9.85 -16.62 -12.28
CA ASP A 199 10.30 -18.01 -12.35
C ASP A 199 9.36 -18.94 -13.16
N VAL A 200 8.13 -18.51 -13.44
CA VAL A 200 7.12 -19.32 -14.16
C VAL A 200 6.63 -18.58 -15.41
N PRO A 201 6.83 -19.13 -16.63
CA PRO A 201 6.28 -18.56 -17.85
C PRO A 201 4.75 -18.66 -17.88
N PHE A 202 4.10 -17.80 -18.67
CA PHE A 202 2.64 -17.76 -18.85
C PHE A 202 1.83 -17.46 -17.58
N TYR A 203 2.43 -16.93 -16.51
CA TYR A 203 1.75 -16.59 -15.26
C TYR A 203 0.55 -15.65 -15.48
N TRP A 204 0.62 -14.79 -16.49
CA TRP A 204 -0.42 -13.84 -16.88
C TRP A 204 -1.73 -14.48 -17.38
N THR A 205 -1.75 -15.79 -17.63
CA THR A 205 -2.97 -16.53 -18.00
C THR A 205 -3.87 -16.84 -16.81
N GLN A 206 -3.35 -16.75 -15.58
CA GLN A 206 -4.12 -17.03 -14.37
C GLN A 206 -4.76 -15.75 -13.82
N LYS A 207 -6.02 -15.85 -13.40
CA LYS A 207 -6.70 -14.74 -12.72
C LYS A 207 -6.08 -14.54 -11.33
N PRO A 208 -5.72 -13.31 -10.93
CA PRO A 208 -5.30 -13.01 -9.57
C PRO A 208 -6.34 -13.42 -8.52
N ALA A 209 -5.88 -13.95 -7.38
CA ALA A 209 -6.75 -14.46 -6.33
C ALA A 209 -7.60 -13.37 -5.62
N SER A 210 -7.17 -12.10 -5.71
CA SER A 210 -7.79 -10.93 -5.07
C SER A 210 -8.66 -10.08 -6.01
N ALA A 211 -8.90 -10.53 -7.25
CA ALA A 211 -9.64 -9.78 -8.29
C ALA A 211 -11.12 -10.12 -8.41
#